data_AF-A0A2P6AR17-F1
#
_entry.id   AF-A0A2P6AR17-F1
#
_cell.length_a   1.000
_cell.length_b   1.000
_cell.length_c   1.000
_cell.angle_alpha   90.00
_cell.angle_beta   90.00
_cell.angle_gamma   90.00
#
_symmetry.space_group_name_H-M   'P 1'
#
loop_
_entity.id
_entity.type
_entity.pdbx_description
1 polymer ?
#
loop_
_entity_poly.entity_id
_entity_poly.type
_entity_poly.pdbx_seq_one_letter_code
_entity_poly.pdbx_strand_id
1 'polypeptide(L)' 'RHLAEEYLLDPHLTLNDIAGLLGFSEQSALTRAFRRWHGIGPKAWRRQSAAHQASGFISRSSGFISRS' A
#
# COMPACT_ATOMS: atom_id res chain seq x y z
N ARG A 1 9.16 5.15 11.60
CA ARG A 1 9.36 4.63 10.22
C ARG A 1 8.33 3.55 9.91
N HIS A 2 8.20 2.52 10.75
CA HIS A 2 7.20 1.44 10.60
C HIS A 2 5.73 1.91 10.42
N LEU A 3 5.30 2.96 11.13
CA LEU A 3 3.94 3.51 11.00
C LEU A 3 3.58 3.97 9.57
N ALA A 4 4.56 4.49 8.82
CA ALA A 4 4.31 4.93 7.44
C ALA A 4 4.00 3.74 6.53
N GLU A 5 4.62 2.59 6.78
CA GLU A 5 4.40 1.37 6.00
C GLU A 5 3.03 0.78 6.31
N GLU A 6 2.65 0.71 7.60
CA GLU A 6 1.34 0.23 8.02
C GLU A 6 0.21 1.10 7.45
N TYR A 7 0.32 2.43 7.54
CA TYR A 7 -0.69 3.31 6.97
C TYR A 7 -0.76 3.23 5.44
N LEU A 8 0.34 2.87 4.76
CA LEU A 8 0.33 2.71 3.30
C LEU A 8 -0.35 1.42 2.84
N LEU A 9 -0.41 0.40 3.70
CA LEU A 9 -1.14 -0.84 3.46
C LEU A 9 -2.66 -0.64 3.57
N ASP A 10 -3.11 0.36 4.32
CA ASP A 10 -4.52 0.72 4.40
C ASP A 10 -4.97 1.46 3.11
N PRO A 11 -5.88 0.88 2.30
CA PRO A 11 -6.40 1.53 1.11
C PRO A 11 -7.34 2.70 1.42
N HIS A 12 -7.90 2.78 2.63
CA HIS A 12 -8.80 3.85 3.04
C HIS A 12 -8.07 5.16 3.36
N LEU A 13 -6.77 5.08 3.69
CA LEU A 13 -5.94 6.25 3.95
C LEU A 13 -5.36 6.81 2.65
N THR A 14 -5.67 8.08 2.36
CA THR A 14 -5.02 8.76 1.24
C THR A 14 -3.59 9.12 1.61
N LEU A 15 -2.72 9.28 0.60
CA LEU A 15 -1.35 9.73 0.83
C LEU A 15 -1.28 11.11 1.52
N ASN A 16 -2.34 11.92 1.41
CA ASN A 16 -2.45 13.19 2.11
C ASN A 16 -2.76 13.01 3.59
N ASP A 17 -3.70 12.11 3.93
CA ASP A 17 -4.02 11.79 5.32
C ASP A 17 -2.81 11.19 6.03
N ILE A 18 -2.08 10.30 5.35
CA ILE A 18 -0.84 9.69 5.87
C ILE A 18 0.22 10.77 6.11
N ALA A 19 0.32 11.77 5.24
CA ALA A 19 1.24 12.88 5.44
C ALA A 19 0.88 13.64 6.73
N GLY A 20 -0.40 13.97 6.92
CA GLY A 20 -0.90 14.62 8.14
C GLY A 20 -0.66 13.79 9.41
N LEU A 21 -0.97 12.48 9.38
CA LEU A 21 -0.77 11.57 10.51
C LEU A 21 0.70 11.42 10.92
N LEU A 22 1.62 11.61 9.98
CA LEU A 22 3.07 11.55 10.21
C LEU A 22 3.69 12.92 10.51
N GLY A 23 2.89 13.99 10.56
CA GLY A 23 3.35 15.35 10.84
C GLY A 23 4.01 16.06 9.67
N PHE A 24 3.79 15.60 8.43
CA PHE A 24 4.20 16.33 7.23
C PHE A 24 3.15 17.37 6.85
N SER A 25 3.62 18.54 6.43
CA SER A 25 2.73 19.60 5.94
C SER A 25 1.99 19.20 4.67
N GLU A 26 2.63 18.42 3.79
CA GLU A 26 2.12 18.10 2.46
C GLU A 26 2.54 16.68 2.03
N GLN A 27 1.75 16.06 1.15
CA GLN A 27 2.07 14.77 0.51
C GLN A 27 3.44 14.77 -0.19
N SER A 28 3.87 15.90 -0.74
CA SER A 28 5.17 16.05 -1.40
C SER A 28 6.34 15.86 -0.42
N ALA A 29 6.20 16.35 0.81
CA ALA A 29 7.22 16.19 1.85
C ALA A 29 7.34 14.73 2.30
N LEU A 30 6.20 14.06 2.52
CA LEU A 30 6.14 12.62 2.78
C LEU A 30 6.81 11.84 1.63
N THR A 31 6.49 12.15 0.38
CA THR A 31 7.04 11.44 -0.79
C THR A 31 8.56 11.53 -0.86
N ARG A 32 9.13 12.71 -0.61
CA ARG A 32 10.60 12.90 -0.59
C ARG A 32 11.25 12.14 0.56
N ALA A 33 10.68 12.22 1.76
CA ALA A 33 11.19 11.51 2.94
C ALA A 33 11.11 9.98 2.75
N PHE A 34 9.97 9.48 2.29
CA PHE A 34 9.74 8.06 2.07
C PHE A 34 10.65 7.48 0.99
N ARG A 35 10.86 8.20 -0.12
CA ARG A 35 11.86 7.82 -1.15
C ARG A 35 13.27 7.79 -0.60
N ARG A 36 13.63 8.71 0.29
CA ARG A 36 14.95 8.72 0.94
C ARG A 36 15.15 7.51 1.85
N TRP A 37 14.08 7.00 2.47
CA TRP A 37 14.15 5.86 3.38
C TRP A 37 14.08 4.50 2.67
N HIS A 38 13.19 4.35 1.68
CA HIS A 38 12.87 3.07 1.04
C HIS A 38 13.31 2.99 -0.43
N GLY A 39 13.92 4.04 -0.99
CA GLY A 39 14.34 4.11 -2.39
C GLY A 39 13.20 4.34 -3.40
N ILE A 40 11.95 4.01 -3.04
CA ILE A 40 10.76 4.17 -3.87
C ILE A 40 9.70 5.05 -3.21
N GLY A 41 8.79 5.60 -4.01
CA GLY A 41 7.71 6.46 -3.51
C GLY A 41 6.57 5.67 -2.86
N PRO A 42 5.80 6.29 -1.95
CA PRO A 42 4.73 5.62 -1.21
C PRO A 42 3.62 5.09 -2.13
N LYS A 43 3.32 5.80 -3.24
CA LYS A 43 2.39 5.34 -4.28
C LYS A 43 2.87 4.07 -5.00
N ALA A 44 4.17 3.99 -5.28
CA ALA A 44 4.76 2.82 -5.93
C ALA A 44 4.80 1.62 -4.98
N TRP A 45 5.11 1.86 -3.71
CA TRP A 45 5.03 0.87 -2.63
C TRP A 45 3.62 0.28 -2.52
N ARG A 46 2.59 1.13 -2.39
CA ARG A 46 1.19 0.70 -2.34
C ARG A 46 0.77 -0.14 -3.55
N ARG A 47 1.21 0.24 -4.75
CA ARG A 47 0.93 -0.52 -5.97
C ARG A 47 1.60 -1.89 -5.97
N GLN A 48 2.84 -2.01 -5.48
CA GLN A 48 3.49 -3.31 -5.32
C GLN A 48 2.74 -4.17 -4.31
N SER A 49 2.38 -3.65 -3.14
CA SER A 49 1.63 -4.40 -2.12
C SER A 49 0.26 -4.85 -2.61
N ALA A 50 -0.45 -4.02 -3.39
CA ALA A 50 -1.72 -4.41 -4.02
C ALA A 50 -1.53 -5.51 -5.08
N ALA A 51 -0.47 -5.44 -5.89
CA ALA A 51 -0.16 -6.46 -6.88
C ALA A 51 0.18 -7.82 -6.25
N HIS A 52 0.91 -7.84 -5.12
CA HIS A 52 1.18 -9.07 -4.36
C HIS A 52 -0.11 -9.71 -3.83
N GLN A 53 -1.10 -8.91 -3.41
CA GLN A 53 -2.39 -9.42 -2.93
C GLN A 53 -3.28 -9.93 -4.08
N ALA A 54 -3.28 -9.27 -5.23
CA ALA A 54 -4.05 -9.70 -6.41
C ALA A 54 -3.59 -11.05 -6.95
N SER A 55 -2.28 -11.30 -6.98
CA SER A 55 -1.72 -12.58 -7.46
C SER A 55 -2.01 -13.77 -6.54
N GLY A 56 -2.21 -13.54 -5.24
CA GLY A 56 -2.57 -14.59 -4.27
C GLY A 56 -4.04 -15.03 -4.35
N PHE A 57 -4.91 -14.20 -4.94
CA PHE A 57 -6.35 -14.48 -5.00
C PHE A 57 -6.73 -15.37 -6.19
N ILE A 58 -5.94 -15.37 -7.27
CA ILE A 58 -6.23 -16.10 -8.52
C ILE A 58 -5.98 -17.62 -8.36
N SER A 59 -5.38 -18.08 -7.26
CA SER A 59 -5.12 -19.51 -7.00
C SER A 59 -6.14 -20.20 -6.07
N ARG A 60 -7.27 -19.55 -5.72
CA ARG A 60 -8.28 -20.11 -4.80
C ARG A 60 -9.63 -20.48 -5.43
N SER A 61 -9.78 -20.35 -6.75
CA SER A 61 -11.02 -20.68 -7.46
C SER A 61 -10.79 -21.73 -8.56
N SER A 62 -10.27 -22.89 -8.17
CA SER A 62 -10.36 -24.13 -8.97
C SER A 62 -10.88 -25.22 -8.02
N GLY A 63 -12.19 -25.25 -7.81
CA GLY A 63 -12.77 -26.24 -6.89
C GLY A 63 -14.20 -25.94 -6.45
N PHE A 64 -15.08 -25.46 -7.32
CA PHE A 64 -16.52 -25.68 -7.10
C PHE A 64 -16.98 -26.81 -8.00
N ILE A 65 -16.76 -27.99 -7.44
CA ILE A 65 -17.28 -29.31 -7.79
C ILE A 65 -18.74 -29.23 -8.23
N SER A 66 -18.97 -29.75 -9.42
CA SER A 66 -20.26 -30.19 -9.93
C SER A 66 -20.90 -31.21 -8.97
N ARG A 67 -22.16 -30.97 -8.60
CA ARG A 67 -23.13 -31.96 -8.10
C ARG A 67 -24.50 -31.44 -8.56
N SER A 68 -24.99 -31.97 -9.68
CA SER A 68 -25.97 -33.06 -9.77
C SER A 68 -27.36 -32.61 -9.39
#